data_AF-Q1D0J8-F1
#
_entry.id   AF-Q1D0J8-F1
#
_cell.length_a   1.000
_cell.length_b   1.000
_cell.length_c   1.000
_cell.angle_alpha   90.00
_cell.angle_beta   90.00
_cell.angle_gamma   90.00
#
_symmetry.space_group_name_H-M   'P 1'
#
loop_
_entity.id
_entity.type
_entity.pdbx_description
1 polymer ?
#
loop_
_entity_poly.entity_id
_entity_poly.type
_entity_poly.pdbx_seq_one_letter_code
_entity_poly.pdbx_strand_id
1 'polypeptide(L)'
;MMHRDRWTLRALVLGLGLLWSLPAAALNAGLNPPPSSVDRKTPQATVQGFLAAAHRGDYALAAHYLDLDYIPRAQQAERGFQLARALKFVLDRKLPVDVGSLSKEPEGDPADARYDQLGTIPLQGNNVPVRVQRVSSAEGEMVWVFSESTVRQVDPLFAEYGPRLVGLLPAFFFSDTVLGLEPWQWLGLLVTVLGSLGLAVLLERLVLAFARRVARWTRFTWEENVVSSGKGPLKLLTFSALLVVGTLLLRLPRPAQGVFIRIGYSLSVVALAWAVLRILHVSVAFVQSRVSSEMKDAARARSVSTQLVVLRAIFEVATYVIAAALLLIQFEVVRNVGVSLLASAGIAGLVLGLAAQKSIGTLLAGIQLSITQPISIGDTLITEGEWGTVEKITLTYVVLRTWDQRRLVIPIVQFLDKPFQNWSKGNPEMLGPVILQVDFQTDIDALRAELRRILENEGKALWDGRVATVVVLDVLDRTLTVRALVSVSDFSKLFDLRALVREKLVAFLRAHPLWLPVTRTEARPFPPPELDPARLSTSPDSPPAPPTPPRV
;
A
#
# COMPACT_ATOMS: atom_id res chain seq x y z
N MET A 1 80.68 -44.06 -68.72
CA MET A 1 81.05 -44.75 -67.47
C MET A 1 81.39 -43.71 -66.42
N MET A 2 80.46 -43.55 -65.48
CA MET A 2 80.47 -42.93 -64.14
C MET A 2 81.73 -42.16 -63.67
N HIS A 3 81.65 -40.83 -63.56
CA HIS A 3 82.12 -40.04 -62.40
C HIS A 3 81.95 -38.52 -62.61
N ARG A 4 80.71 -38.02 -62.71
CA ARG A 4 80.50 -36.56 -62.82
C ARG A 4 79.18 -36.09 -62.21
N ASP A 5 78.92 -36.44 -60.94
CA ASP A 5 77.72 -35.91 -60.24
C ASP A 5 77.79 -35.98 -58.70
N ARG A 6 78.88 -35.47 -58.08
CA ARG A 6 78.98 -35.37 -56.61
C ARG A 6 79.25 -33.96 -56.08
N TRP A 7 79.55 -33.00 -56.95
CA TRP A 7 79.87 -31.61 -56.56
C TRP A 7 78.65 -30.68 -56.62
N THR A 8 77.75 -30.87 -57.58
CA THR A 8 76.49 -30.13 -57.73
C THR A 8 75.53 -30.40 -56.58
N LEU A 9 75.39 -31.65 -56.14
CA LEU A 9 74.56 -32.03 -54.99
C LEU A 9 75.09 -31.52 -53.64
N ARG A 10 76.41 -31.42 -53.45
CA ARG A 10 77.00 -30.89 -52.20
C ARG A 10 76.89 -29.36 -52.10
N ALA A 11 76.99 -28.64 -53.22
CA ALA A 11 76.78 -27.19 -53.25
C ALA A 11 75.29 -26.83 -53.04
N LEU A 12 74.35 -27.65 -53.51
CA LEU A 12 72.91 -27.43 -53.33
C LEU A 12 72.45 -27.75 -51.90
N VAL A 13 73.05 -28.74 -51.23
CA VAL A 13 72.78 -29.06 -49.81
C VAL A 13 73.43 -28.06 -48.85
N LEU A 14 74.62 -27.51 -49.17
CA LEU A 14 75.24 -26.43 -48.39
C LEU A 14 74.55 -25.07 -48.61
N GLY A 15 74.03 -24.81 -49.81
CA GLY A 15 73.22 -23.64 -50.12
C GLY A 15 71.82 -23.68 -49.47
N LEU A 16 71.18 -24.86 -49.38
CA LEU A 16 69.93 -25.03 -48.62
C LEU A 16 70.15 -25.00 -47.10
N GLY A 17 71.31 -25.46 -46.62
CA GLY A 17 71.66 -25.42 -45.19
C GLY A 17 71.90 -24.01 -44.65
N LEU A 18 72.38 -23.07 -45.46
CA LEU A 18 72.56 -21.66 -45.06
C LEU A 18 71.28 -20.81 -45.13
N LEU A 19 70.23 -21.29 -45.81
CA LEU A 19 68.90 -20.66 -45.79
C LEU A 19 68.05 -21.11 -44.60
N TRP A 20 68.53 -22.09 -43.81
CA TRP A 20 67.90 -22.61 -42.59
C TRP A 20 68.51 -22.09 -41.30
N SER A 21 69.34 -21.04 -41.37
CA SER A 21 69.88 -20.33 -40.20
C SER A 21 69.46 -18.85 -40.18
N LEU A 22 68.25 -18.54 -40.63
CA LEU A 22 67.59 -17.31 -40.20
C LEU A 22 67.26 -17.46 -38.71
N PRO A 23 67.69 -16.55 -37.81
CA PRO A 23 67.28 -16.60 -36.43
C PRO A 23 65.76 -16.58 -36.40
N ALA A 24 65.14 -17.55 -35.71
CA ALA A 24 63.72 -17.53 -35.43
C ALA A 24 63.37 -16.11 -34.96
N ALA A 25 62.40 -15.47 -35.62
CA ALA A 25 62.02 -14.11 -35.27
C ALA A 25 61.68 -14.09 -33.77
N ALA A 26 62.49 -13.38 -32.99
CA ALA A 26 62.28 -13.27 -31.56
C ALA A 26 60.91 -12.63 -31.30
N LEU A 27 60.07 -13.32 -30.52
CA LEU A 27 58.77 -12.80 -30.08
C LEU A 27 58.97 -11.42 -29.45
N ASN A 28 58.29 -10.40 -29.99
CA ASN A 28 58.42 -9.01 -29.59
C ASN A 28 59.86 -8.46 -29.66
N ALA A 29 60.59 -8.73 -30.74
CA ALA A 29 61.99 -8.33 -30.94
C ALA A 29 62.29 -6.81 -30.78
N GLY A 30 61.27 -5.95 -30.82
CA GLY A 30 61.37 -4.52 -30.57
C GLY A 30 61.23 -4.12 -29.09
N LEU A 31 60.95 -5.07 -28.20
CA LEU A 31 61.05 -4.90 -26.75
C LEU A 31 62.45 -5.31 -26.26
N ASN A 32 62.84 -4.80 -25.10
CA ASN A 32 64.00 -5.32 -24.38
C ASN A 32 63.78 -6.81 -23.99
N PRO A 33 64.84 -7.58 -23.68
CA PRO A 33 64.68 -8.94 -23.18
C PRO A 33 63.74 -8.97 -21.96
N PRO A 34 62.83 -9.95 -21.85
CA PRO A 34 61.88 -10.00 -20.75
C PRO A 34 62.65 -10.14 -19.42
N PRO A 35 62.36 -9.32 -18.40
CA PRO A 35 62.94 -9.47 -17.07
C PRO A 35 62.62 -10.84 -16.46
N SER A 36 63.48 -11.34 -15.57
CA SER A 36 63.27 -12.63 -14.88
C SER A 36 61.98 -12.72 -14.04
N SER A 37 61.33 -11.58 -13.78
CA SER A 37 60.04 -11.50 -13.10
C SER A 37 58.83 -11.80 -14.00
N VAL A 38 59.03 -11.94 -15.32
CA VAL A 38 57.95 -12.21 -16.28
C VAL A 38 57.70 -13.72 -16.39
N ASP A 39 56.67 -14.20 -15.71
CA ASP A 39 56.23 -15.60 -15.83
C ASP A 39 55.15 -15.78 -16.90
N ARG A 40 55.47 -16.53 -17.97
CA ARG A 40 54.60 -16.83 -19.12
C ARG A 40 54.49 -18.33 -19.39
N LYS A 41 54.76 -19.17 -18.38
CA LYS A 41 54.80 -20.63 -18.56
C LYS A 41 53.42 -21.26 -18.73
N THR A 42 52.39 -20.66 -18.12
CA THR A 42 51.01 -21.14 -18.17
C THR A 42 50.06 -20.00 -18.56
N PRO A 43 48.86 -20.32 -19.11
CA PRO A 43 47.84 -19.31 -19.38
C PRO A 43 47.49 -18.47 -18.15
N GLN A 44 47.30 -19.16 -17.01
CA GLN A 44 47.01 -18.51 -15.73
C GLN A 44 48.13 -17.56 -15.29
N ALA A 45 49.39 -18.01 -15.30
CA ALA A 45 50.53 -17.20 -14.87
C ALA A 45 50.71 -15.97 -15.76
N THR A 46 50.48 -16.10 -17.07
CA THR A 46 50.53 -15.01 -18.05
C THR A 46 49.53 -13.92 -17.73
N VAL A 47 48.27 -14.29 -17.50
CA VAL A 47 47.19 -13.35 -17.22
C VAL A 47 47.36 -12.71 -15.85
N GLN A 48 47.75 -13.50 -14.85
CA GLN A 48 48.04 -13.02 -13.51
C GLN A 48 49.22 -12.04 -13.51
N GLY A 49 50.29 -12.37 -14.24
CA GLY A 49 51.48 -11.54 -14.39
C GLY A 49 51.17 -10.21 -15.09
N PHE A 50 50.41 -10.26 -16.19
CA PHE A 50 49.91 -9.06 -16.86
C PHE A 50 49.07 -8.19 -15.92
N LEU A 51 48.07 -8.77 -15.25
CA LEU A 51 47.20 -8.03 -14.35
C LEU A 51 47.97 -7.42 -13.19
N ALA A 52 48.95 -8.14 -12.63
CA ALA A 52 49.80 -7.66 -11.54
C ALA A 52 50.72 -6.52 -11.99
N ALA A 53 51.35 -6.63 -13.16
CA ALA A 53 52.18 -5.56 -13.73
C ALA A 53 51.33 -4.32 -14.03
N ALA A 54 50.19 -4.50 -14.69
CA ALA A 54 49.27 -3.42 -15.03
C ALA A 54 48.62 -2.77 -13.79
N HIS A 55 48.38 -3.53 -12.72
CA HIS A 55 47.89 -2.99 -11.44
C HIS A 55 48.93 -2.14 -10.72
N ARG A 56 50.23 -2.42 -10.91
CA ARG A 56 51.32 -1.57 -10.42
C ARG A 56 51.61 -0.36 -11.31
N GLY A 57 50.86 -0.18 -12.41
CA GLY A 57 51.10 0.89 -13.39
C GLY A 57 52.30 0.66 -14.31
N ASP A 58 52.96 -0.50 -14.21
CA ASP A 58 54.13 -0.84 -15.03
C ASP A 58 53.68 -1.47 -16.35
N TYR A 59 53.18 -0.62 -17.25
CA TYR A 59 52.70 -1.06 -18.56
C TYR A 59 53.83 -1.43 -19.53
N ALA A 60 55.07 -1.00 -19.26
CA ALA A 60 56.23 -1.45 -20.01
C ALA A 60 56.51 -2.93 -19.72
N LEU A 61 56.44 -3.33 -18.45
CA LEU A 61 56.50 -4.75 -18.06
C LEU A 61 55.29 -5.54 -18.59
N ALA A 62 54.09 -4.95 -18.49
CA ALA A 62 52.86 -5.60 -18.96
C ALA A 62 52.88 -5.86 -20.49
N ALA A 63 53.58 -5.04 -21.27
CA ALA A 63 53.71 -5.22 -22.73
C ALA A 63 54.37 -6.56 -23.11
N HIS A 64 55.24 -7.13 -22.26
CA HIS A 64 55.86 -8.44 -22.53
C HIS A 64 54.87 -9.61 -22.52
N TYR A 65 53.67 -9.41 -21.98
CA TYR A 65 52.60 -10.42 -21.99
C TYR A 65 51.71 -10.33 -23.24
N LEU A 66 51.93 -9.35 -24.11
CA LEU A 66 51.15 -9.15 -25.34
C LEU A 66 51.91 -9.70 -26.56
N ASP A 67 51.18 -10.22 -27.53
CA ASP A 67 51.72 -10.49 -28.86
C ASP A 67 51.72 -9.20 -29.71
N LEU A 68 52.90 -8.64 -29.96
CA LEU A 68 53.12 -7.39 -30.69
C LEU A 68 53.82 -7.61 -32.04
N ASP A 69 53.95 -8.85 -32.51
CA ASP A 69 54.75 -9.17 -33.70
C ASP A 69 54.19 -8.52 -34.98
N TYR A 70 52.90 -8.18 -35.00
CA TYR A 70 52.26 -7.44 -36.09
C TYR A 70 52.63 -5.94 -36.15
N ILE A 71 53.29 -5.41 -35.12
CA ILE A 71 53.69 -4.00 -35.00
C ILE A 71 55.17 -3.86 -35.40
N PRO A 72 55.54 -2.84 -36.19
CA PRO A 72 56.94 -2.58 -36.53
C PRO A 72 57.83 -2.47 -35.28
N ARG A 73 58.99 -3.13 -35.29
CA ARG A 73 59.90 -3.24 -34.12
C ARG A 73 60.19 -1.90 -33.43
N ALA A 74 60.42 -0.84 -34.20
CA ALA A 74 60.71 0.50 -33.67
C ALA A 74 59.57 1.10 -32.83
N GLN A 75 58.33 0.64 -33.02
CA GLN A 75 57.13 1.14 -32.33
C GLN A 75 56.62 0.17 -31.25
N GLN A 76 57.18 -1.03 -31.12
CA GLN A 76 56.67 -2.04 -30.21
C GLN A 76 56.74 -1.60 -28.73
N ALA A 77 57.79 -0.90 -28.32
CA ALA A 77 57.93 -0.41 -26.94
C ALA A 77 56.84 0.62 -26.58
N GLU A 78 56.67 1.65 -27.41
CA GLU A 78 55.67 2.71 -27.17
C GLU A 78 54.24 2.19 -27.33
N ARG A 79 53.98 1.44 -28.41
CA ARG A 79 52.64 0.93 -28.70
C ARG A 79 52.24 -0.19 -27.75
N GLY A 80 53.17 -1.05 -27.35
CA GLY A 80 52.96 -2.09 -26.36
C GLY A 80 52.54 -1.52 -25.00
N PHE A 81 53.18 -0.43 -24.55
CA PHE A 81 52.77 0.29 -23.34
C PHE A 81 51.32 0.79 -23.44
N GLN A 82 50.97 1.44 -24.56
CA GLN A 82 49.63 1.99 -24.78
C GLN A 82 48.56 0.88 -24.85
N LEU A 83 48.84 -0.21 -25.56
CA LEU A 83 47.94 -1.35 -25.71
C LEU A 83 47.75 -2.10 -24.38
N ALA A 84 48.83 -2.30 -23.60
CA ALA A 84 48.72 -2.93 -22.28
C ALA A 84 47.84 -2.12 -21.32
N ARG A 85 47.99 -0.80 -21.33
CA ARG A 85 47.13 0.11 -20.55
C ARG A 85 45.69 0.07 -21.01
N ALA A 86 45.45 0.17 -22.32
CA ALA A 86 44.11 0.14 -22.89
C ALA A 86 43.40 -1.21 -22.64
N LEU A 87 44.13 -2.32 -22.77
CA LEU A 87 43.61 -3.66 -22.47
C LEU A 87 43.23 -3.78 -20.99
N LYS A 88 44.09 -3.34 -20.06
CA LYS A 88 43.78 -3.36 -18.62
C LYS A 88 42.49 -2.59 -18.33
N PHE A 89 42.35 -1.40 -18.91
CA PHE A 89 41.16 -0.57 -18.73
C PHE A 89 39.89 -1.26 -19.24
N VAL A 90 39.95 -1.89 -20.41
CA VAL A 90 38.82 -2.62 -20.99
C VAL A 90 38.45 -3.84 -20.12
N LEU A 91 39.45 -4.61 -19.68
CA LEU A 91 39.23 -5.79 -18.83
C LEU A 91 38.54 -5.42 -17.51
N ASP A 92 39.07 -4.45 -16.77
CA ASP A 92 38.50 -4.02 -15.48
C ASP A 92 37.03 -3.59 -15.58
N ARG A 93 36.64 -3.07 -16.74
CA ARG A 93 35.31 -2.49 -16.96
C ARG A 93 34.30 -3.46 -17.55
N LYS A 94 34.75 -4.42 -18.38
CA LYS A 94 33.87 -5.28 -19.18
C LYS A 94 34.04 -6.77 -18.97
N LEU A 95 35.20 -7.22 -18.51
CA LEU A 95 35.46 -8.63 -18.32
C LEU A 95 36.02 -8.87 -16.91
N PRO A 96 35.17 -9.21 -15.92
CA PRO A 96 35.67 -9.64 -14.63
C PRO A 96 36.51 -10.90 -14.85
N VAL A 97 37.82 -10.77 -14.70
CA VAL A 97 38.76 -11.87 -14.99
C VAL A 97 38.73 -12.86 -13.84
N ASP A 98 38.12 -14.03 -14.06
CA ASP A 98 38.28 -15.16 -13.16
C ASP A 98 39.57 -15.92 -13.53
N VAL A 99 40.69 -15.47 -12.97
CA VAL A 99 42.00 -16.10 -13.21
C VAL A 99 41.99 -17.58 -12.81
N GLY A 100 41.08 -17.99 -11.93
CA GLY A 100 40.93 -19.38 -11.49
C GLY A 100 40.39 -20.32 -12.56
N SER A 101 39.72 -19.81 -13.60
CA SER A 101 39.15 -20.62 -14.68
C SER A 101 40.14 -20.98 -15.80
N LEU A 102 41.35 -20.40 -15.78
CA LEU A 102 42.38 -20.62 -16.79
C LEU A 102 43.22 -21.86 -16.46
N SER A 103 43.80 -22.49 -17.48
CA SER A 103 44.63 -23.67 -17.30
C SER A 103 45.90 -23.36 -16.51
N LYS A 104 46.22 -24.26 -15.58
CA LYS A 104 47.45 -24.25 -14.77
C LYS A 104 48.58 -25.05 -15.42
N GLU A 105 48.25 -25.83 -16.45
CA GLU A 105 49.20 -26.69 -17.13
C GLU A 105 49.93 -25.89 -18.23
N PRO A 106 51.24 -26.09 -18.44
CA PRO A 106 51.99 -25.45 -19.52
C PRO A 106 51.44 -25.76 -20.91
N GLU A 107 50.77 -26.90 -21.07
CA GLU A 107 50.15 -27.35 -22.31
C GLU A 107 48.87 -26.58 -22.70
N GLY A 108 48.24 -25.87 -21.75
CA GLY A 108 47.01 -25.10 -21.99
C GLY A 108 45.73 -25.86 -21.68
N ASP A 109 44.61 -25.44 -22.29
CA ASP A 109 43.33 -26.14 -22.19
C ASP A 109 43.38 -27.46 -22.99
N PRO A 110 43.00 -28.61 -22.40
CA PRO A 110 42.91 -29.88 -23.13
C PRO A 110 42.02 -29.84 -24.37
N ALA A 111 41.04 -28.94 -24.44
CA ALA A 111 40.16 -28.75 -25.60
C ALA A 111 40.81 -27.95 -26.74
N ASP A 112 41.73 -27.03 -26.43
CA ASP A 112 42.50 -26.25 -27.41
C ASP A 112 43.91 -25.99 -26.88
N ALA A 113 44.86 -26.82 -27.29
CA ALA A 113 46.25 -26.73 -26.84
C ALA A 113 46.99 -25.45 -27.30
N ARG A 114 46.37 -24.64 -28.17
CA ARG A 114 46.97 -23.42 -28.71
C ARG A 114 46.41 -22.14 -28.08
N TYR A 115 45.18 -22.17 -27.59
CA TYR A 115 44.50 -20.99 -27.05
C TYR A 115 43.81 -21.28 -25.72
N ASP A 116 43.79 -20.30 -24.83
CA ASP A 116 42.97 -20.34 -23.62
C ASP A 116 42.17 -19.03 -23.53
N GLN A 117 40.85 -19.14 -23.29
CA GLN A 117 39.90 -18.04 -23.42
C GLN A 117 39.48 -17.50 -22.05
N LEU A 118 39.74 -16.20 -21.82
CA LEU A 118 39.30 -15.50 -20.61
C LEU A 118 37.80 -15.16 -20.64
N GLY A 119 37.26 -14.93 -21.84
CA GLY A 119 35.85 -14.62 -22.04
C GLY A 119 35.62 -13.77 -23.28
N THR A 120 34.42 -13.20 -23.40
CA THR A 120 34.02 -12.41 -24.57
C THR A 120 33.57 -11.01 -24.17
N ILE A 121 33.91 -10.02 -25.00
CA ILE A 121 33.49 -8.64 -24.82
C ILE A 121 32.61 -8.24 -26.02
N PRO A 122 31.39 -7.73 -25.81
CA PRO A 122 30.56 -7.27 -26.90
C PRO A 122 31.16 -6.01 -27.54
N LEU A 123 31.17 -5.93 -28.87
CA LEU A 123 31.61 -4.77 -29.64
C LEU A 123 30.75 -4.66 -30.90
N GLN A 124 29.98 -3.57 -31.03
CA GLN A 124 29.14 -3.26 -32.20
C GLN A 124 28.24 -4.44 -32.68
N GLY A 125 27.68 -5.20 -31.74
CA GLY A 125 26.78 -6.33 -32.03
C GLY A 125 27.47 -7.69 -32.20
N ASN A 126 28.80 -7.75 -32.17
CA ASN A 126 29.59 -8.99 -32.22
C ASN A 126 30.28 -9.26 -30.87
N ASN A 127 30.57 -10.52 -30.57
CA ASN A 127 31.32 -10.92 -29.38
C ASN A 127 32.79 -11.12 -29.73
N VAL A 128 33.67 -10.29 -29.18
CA VAL A 128 35.13 -10.39 -29.37
C VAL A 128 35.70 -11.31 -28.28
N PRO A 129 36.27 -12.47 -28.62
CA PRO A 129 36.93 -13.33 -27.65
C PRO A 129 38.27 -12.74 -27.21
N VAL A 130 38.46 -12.66 -25.89
CA VAL A 130 39.72 -12.32 -25.25
C VAL A 130 40.42 -13.61 -24.87
N ARG A 131 41.56 -13.90 -25.49
CA ARG A 131 42.27 -15.16 -25.34
C ARG A 131 43.79 -14.96 -25.30
N VAL A 132 44.45 -15.86 -24.59
CA VAL A 132 45.90 -16.04 -24.65
C VAL A 132 46.25 -17.17 -25.61
N GLN A 133 47.44 -17.12 -26.18
CA GLN A 133 47.95 -18.05 -27.18
C GLN A 133 49.35 -18.51 -26.81
N ARG A 134 49.67 -19.76 -27.13
CA ARG A 134 51.00 -20.34 -27.02
C ARG A 134 51.85 -20.03 -28.26
N VAL A 135 53.01 -19.39 -28.06
CA VAL A 135 53.92 -18.93 -29.11
C VAL A 135 55.38 -19.32 -28.77
N SER A 136 56.21 -19.55 -29.78
CA SER A 136 57.64 -19.85 -29.59
C SER A 136 58.41 -18.57 -29.30
N SER A 137 59.20 -18.58 -28.22
CA SER A 137 60.16 -17.52 -27.89
C SER A 137 61.43 -17.64 -28.74
N ALA A 138 62.26 -16.58 -28.73
CA ALA A 138 63.57 -16.51 -29.38
C ALA A 138 64.56 -17.60 -28.89
N GLU A 139 64.38 -18.04 -27.65
CA GLU A 139 65.19 -19.05 -26.97
C GLU A 139 64.68 -20.49 -27.20
N GLY A 140 63.63 -20.66 -28.04
CA GLY A 140 63.04 -21.96 -28.34
C GLY A 140 62.04 -22.48 -27.28
N GLU A 141 61.82 -21.73 -26.20
CA GLU A 141 60.79 -22.05 -25.19
C GLU A 141 59.39 -21.63 -25.66
N MET A 142 58.39 -22.47 -25.38
CA MET A 142 56.98 -22.13 -25.63
C MET A 142 56.43 -21.29 -24.49
N VAL A 143 55.98 -20.07 -24.79
CA VAL A 143 55.43 -19.11 -23.82
C VAL A 143 54.01 -18.72 -24.18
N TRP A 144 53.24 -18.31 -23.18
CA TRP A 144 51.88 -17.81 -23.33
C TRP A 144 51.85 -16.28 -23.36
N VAL A 145 51.09 -15.72 -24.29
CA VAL A 145 50.87 -14.27 -24.44
C VAL A 145 49.43 -13.97 -24.84
N PHE A 146 48.92 -12.77 -24.58
CA PHE A 146 47.65 -12.34 -25.16
C PHE A 146 47.73 -12.39 -26.68
N SER A 147 46.81 -13.13 -27.29
CA SER A 147 46.86 -13.42 -28.72
C SER A 147 46.86 -12.15 -29.56
N GLU A 148 47.53 -12.18 -30.71
CA GLU A 148 47.52 -11.09 -31.69
C GLU A 148 46.08 -10.61 -32.00
N SER A 149 45.15 -11.57 -32.12
CA SER A 149 43.73 -11.29 -32.36
C SER A 149 43.05 -10.48 -31.26
N THR A 150 43.44 -10.70 -29.99
CA THR A 150 42.96 -9.91 -28.85
C THR A 150 43.63 -8.54 -28.86
N VAL A 151 44.94 -8.47 -29.08
CA VAL A 151 45.71 -7.21 -29.06
C VAL A 151 45.25 -6.24 -30.15
N ARG A 152 44.96 -6.73 -31.37
CA ARG A 152 44.40 -5.92 -32.46
C ARG A 152 43.04 -5.31 -32.15
N GLN A 153 42.25 -5.95 -31.28
CA GLN A 153 40.91 -5.48 -30.90
C GLN A 153 40.92 -4.51 -29.72
N VAL A 154 42.07 -4.31 -29.06
CA VAL A 154 42.19 -3.42 -27.91
C VAL A 154 41.82 -1.98 -28.27
N ASP A 155 42.27 -1.47 -29.41
CA ASP A 155 41.97 -0.08 -29.82
C ASP A 155 40.48 0.14 -30.08
N PRO A 156 39.77 -0.68 -30.90
CA PRO A 156 38.31 -0.60 -31.03
C PRO A 156 37.57 -0.72 -29.70
N LEU A 157 37.98 -1.66 -28.84
CA LEU A 157 37.36 -1.87 -27.53
C LEU A 157 37.59 -0.65 -26.61
N PHE A 158 38.77 -0.06 -26.64
CA PHE A 158 39.09 1.14 -25.86
C PHE A 158 38.40 2.38 -26.42
N ALA A 159 38.20 2.49 -27.73
CA ALA A 159 37.42 3.58 -28.32
C ALA A 159 35.94 3.53 -27.89
N GLU A 160 35.35 2.33 -27.82
CA GLU A 160 33.95 2.14 -27.40
C GLU A 160 33.76 2.32 -25.88
N TYR A 161 34.68 1.77 -25.08
CA TYR A 161 34.53 1.67 -23.62
C TYR A 161 35.40 2.59 -22.80
N GLY A 162 36.41 3.19 -23.42
CA GLY A 162 37.32 4.17 -22.83
C GLY A 162 36.63 5.46 -22.40
N PRO A 163 37.32 6.32 -21.64
CA PRO A 163 36.76 7.59 -21.22
C PRO A 163 36.67 8.54 -22.43
N ARG A 164 35.46 9.01 -22.77
CA ARG A 164 35.24 9.96 -23.89
C ARG A 164 35.89 11.33 -23.69
N LEU A 165 36.33 11.64 -22.46
CA LEU A 165 36.92 12.92 -22.06
C LEU A 165 38.45 12.94 -22.04
N VAL A 166 39.12 11.86 -22.48
CA VAL A 166 40.60 11.74 -22.45
C VAL A 166 41.32 12.87 -23.21
N GLY A 167 40.67 13.50 -24.20
CA GLY A 167 41.27 14.59 -24.99
C GLY A 167 41.37 15.96 -24.30
N LEU A 168 40.71 16.18 -23.14
CA LEU A 168 40.63 17.49 -22.48
C LEU A 168 41.43 17.58 -21.16
N LEU A 169 41.83 16.44 -20.58
CA LEU A 169 42.47 16.40 -19.26
C LEU A 169 43.95 15.95 -19.36
N PRO A 170 44.88 16.61 -18.66
CA PRO A 170 46.29 16.21 -18.61
C PRO A 170 46.47 14.75 -18.18
N ALA A 171 47.51 14.08 -18.68
CA ALA A 171 47.77 12.65 -18.46
C ALA A 171 47.86 12.23 -16.98
N PHE A 172 48.21 13.16 -16.08
CA PHE A 172 48.23 12.96 -14.62
C PHE A 172 46.88 12.54 -14.03
N PHE A 173 45.76 12.92 -14.66
CA PHE A 173 44.42 12.53 -14.17
C PHE A 173 44.08 11.04 -14.36
N PHE A 174 44.93 10.30 -15.07
CA PHE A 174 44.70 8.91 -15.45
C PHE A 174 45.88 7.97 -15.11
N SER A 175 46.89 8.44 -14.36
CA SER A 175 48.10 7.67 -14.06
C SER A 175 47.96 6.79 -12.82
N ASP A 176 47.49 7.37 -11.71
CA ASP A 176 47.52 6.71 -10.40
C ASP A 176 46.11 6.62 -9.79
N THR A 177 45.67 5.42 -9.45
CA THR A 177 44.40 5.24 -8.73
C THR A 177 44.58 5.50 -7.24
N VAL A 178 43.71 6.33 -6.66
CA VAL A 178 43.67 6.59 -5.22
C VAL A 178 42.40 5.93 -4.68
N LEU A 179 42.56 4.92 -3.81
CA LEU A 179 41.46 4.11 -3.27
C LEU A 179 40.62 3.42 -4.37
N GLY A 180 41.26 3.02 -5.48
CA GLY A 180 40.60 2.34 -6.61
C GLY A 180 39.79 3.28 -7.53
N LEU A 181 39.91 4.60 -7.36
CA LEU A 181 39.31 5.61 -8.23
C LEU A 181 40.38 6.45 -8.92
N GLU A 182 40.15 6.80 -10.18
CA GLU A 182 41.02 7.70 -10.93
C GLU A 182 40.82 9.16 -10.45
N PRO A 183 41.85 10.03 -10.47
CA PRO A 183 41.74 11.43 -10.00
C PRO A 183 40.62 12.23 -10.67
N TRP A 184 40.30 11.97 -11.95
CA TRP A 184 39.18 12.62 -12.62
C TRP A 184 37.82 12.17 -12.08
N GLN A 185 37.71 10.94 -11.56
CA GLN A 185 36.48 10.44 -10.93
C GLN A 185 36.24 11.12 -9.59
N TRP A 186 37.30 11.40 -8.83
CA TRP A 186 37.23 12.23 -7.62
C TRP A 186 36.76 13.65 -7.92
N LEU A 187 37.31 14.27 -8.96
CA LEU A 187 36.87 15.58 -9.44
C LEU A 187 35.40 15.54 -9.89
N GLY A 188 35.01 14.54 -10.67
CA GLY A 188 33.63 14.38 -11.13
C GLY A 188 32.65 14.07 -9.98
N LEU A 189 33.09 13.36 -8.93
CA LEU A 189 32.30 13.14 -7.71
C LEU A 189 32.07 14.46 -6.98
N LEU A 190 33.10 15.29 -6.82
CA LEU A 190 32.97 16.62 -6.24
C LEU A 190 31.97 17.48 -7.02
N VAL A 191 32.11 17.52 -8.35
CA VAL A 191 31.18 18.23 -9.25
C VAL A 191 29.77 17.66 -9.12
N THR A 192 29.62 16.34 -9.01
CA THR A 192 28.32 15.69 -8.85
C THR A 192 27.65 16.04 -7.53
N VAL A 193 28.40 16.03 -6.41
CA VAL A 193 27.88 16.39 -5.09
C VAL A 193 27.44 17.85 -5.08
N LEU A 194 28.31 18.76 -5.55
CA LEU A 194 28.02 20.20 -5.59
C LEU A 194 26.87 20.53 -6.56
N GLY A 195 26.88 19.91 -7.75
CA GLY A 195 25.84 20.06 -8.76
C GLY A 195 24.50 19.51 -8.28
N SER A 196 24.49 18.35 -7.65
CA SER A 196 23.28 17.76 -7.05
C SER A 196 22.72 18.63 -5.94
N LEU A 197 23.58 19.22 -5.10
CA LEU A 197 23.15 20.14 -4.04
C LEU A 197 22.56 21.44 -4.61
N GLY A 198 23.24 22.04 -5.59
CA GLY A 198 22.76 23.25 -6.26
C GLY A 198 21.42 23.03 -6.96
N LEU A 199 21.29 21.93 -7.71
CA LEU A 199 20.07 21.57 -8.41
C LEU A 199 18.95 21.19 -7.45
N ALA A 200 19.23 20.49 -6.35
CA ALA A 200 18.24 20.19 -5.31
C ALA A 200 17.69 21.46 -4.64
N VAL A 201 18.54 22.45 -4.36
CA VAL A 201 18.12 23.75 -3.83
C VAL A 201 17.26 24.51 -4.85
N LEU A 202 17.66 24.49 -6.12
CA LEU A 202 16.89 25.12 -7.20
C LEU A 202 15.51 24.47 -7.36
N LEU A 203 15.46 23.14 -7.43
CA LEU A 203 14.21 22.39 -7.56
C LEU A 203 13.29 22.58 -6.35
N GLU A 204 13.82 22.54 -5.13
CA GLU A 204 13.05 22.85 -3.92
C GLU A 204 12.42 24.26 -4.03
N ARG A 205 13.20 25.27 -4.40
CA ARG A 205 12.69 26.64 -4.55
C ARG A 205 11.62 26.73 -5.63
N LEU A 206 11.79 26.07 -6.77
CA LEU A 206 10.81 26.06 -7.86
C LEU A 206 9.51 25.36 -7.46
N VAL A 207 9.60 24.17 -6.85
CA VAL A 207 8.42 23.41 -6.39
C VAL A 207 7.67 24.20 -5.32
N LEU A 208 8.37 24.77 -4.34
CA LEU A 208 7.73 25.59 -3.31
C LEU A 208 7.15 26.89 -3.88
N ALA A 209 7.82 27.54 -4.83
CA ALA A 209 7.29 28.74 -5.48
C ALA A 209 6.03 28.41 -6.29
N PHE A 210 6.00 27.28 -7.00
CA PHE A 210 4.83 26.79 -7.71
C PHE A 210 3.70 26.44 -6.74
N ALA A 211 3.99 25.71 -5.66
CA ALA A 211 3.01 25.39 -4.63
C ALA A 211 2.39 26.65 -4.00
N ARG A 212 3.20 27.69 -3.71
CA ARG A 212 2.70 29.00 -3.26
C ARG A 212 1.87 29.71 -4.32
N ARG A 213 2.22 29.58 -5.61
CA ARG A 213 1.44 30.16 -6.71
C ARG A 213 0.07 29.50 -6.82
N VAL A 214 0.00 28.18 -6.76
CA VAL A 214 -1.25 27.40 -6.78
C VAL A 214 -2.09 27.69 -5.55
N ALA A 215 -1.48 27.72 -4.35
CA ALA A 215 -2.19 28.04 -3.11
C ALA A 215 -2.90 29.41 -3.16
N ARG A 216 -2.28 30.41 -3.79
CA ARG A 216 -2.91 31.73 -4.02
C ARG A 216 -4.09 31.69 -4.99
N TRP A 217 -4.11 30.76 -5.94
CA TRP A 217 -5.18 30.65 -6.93
C TRP A 217 -6.43 29.94 -6.37
N THR A 218 -6.28 28.96 -5.49
CA THR A 218 -7.39 28.08 -5.11
C THR A 218 -8.33 28.66 -4.03
N ARG A 219 -8.08 29.86 -3.47
CA ARG A 219 -8.82 30.45 -2.31
C ARG A 219 -8.98 29.51 -1.09
N PHE A 220 -8.32 28.36 -1.12
CA PHE A 220 -8.31 27.37 -0.06
C PHE A 220 -7.24 27.81 0.93
N THR A 221 -7.58 27.91 2.21
CA THR A 221 -6.70 28.40 3.29
C THR A 221 -5.57 27.41 3.58
N TRP A 222 -4.69 27.15 2.60
CA TRP A 222 -3.41 26.52 2.87
C TRP A 222 -2.59 27.55 3.62
N GLU A 223 -2.61 27.46 4.95
CA GLU A 223 -1.71 28.24 5.79
C GLU A 223 -0.28 28.07 5.27
N GLU A 224 0.50 29.16 5.23
CA GLU A 224 1.90 29.16 4.79
C GLU A 224 2.72 28.04 5.45
N ASN A 225 2.31 27.63 6.65
CA ASN A 225 2.81 26.50 7.40
C ASN A 225 2.85 25.20 6.57
N VAL A 226 1.78 24.86 5.83
CA VAL A 226 1.70 23.59 5.07
C VAL A 226 2.66 23.57 3.88
N VAL A 227 2.76 24.67 3.14
CA VAL A 227 3.71 24.77 2.02
C VAL A 227 5.15 24.78 2.52
N SER A 228 5.41 25.42 3.68
CA SER A 228 6.73 25.43 4.29
C SER A 228 7.20 24.07 4.81
N SER A 229 6.28 23.12 5.07
CA SER A 229 6.59 21.76 5.52
C SER A 229 7.43 20.96 4.54
N GLY A 230 7.31 21.25 3.23
CA GLY A 230 8.12 20.58 2.21
C GLY A 230 9.59 21.01 2.22
N LYS A 231 9.93 22.13 2.87
CA LYS A 231 11.29 22.68 2.91
C LYS A 231 12.19 21.82 3.80
N GLY A 232 13.31 21.36 3.25
CA GLY A 232 14.24 20.45 3.89
C GLY A 232 14.10 19.03 3.35
N PRO A 233 12.99 18.31 3.63
CA PRO A 233 12.79 16.95 3.15
C PRO A 233 12.84 16.83 1.63
N LEU A 234 12.20 17.75 0.89
CA LEU A 234 12.21 17.73 -0.57
C LEU A 234 13.62 17.94 -1.14
N LYS A 235 14.39 18.87 -0.54
CA LYS A 235 15.79 19.08 -0.92
C LYS A 235 16.64 17.83 -0.65
N LEU A 236 16.46 17.17 0.49
CA LEU A 236 17.22 15.96 0.81
C LEU A 236 16.88 14.80 -0.13
N LEU A 237 15.60 14.64 -0.46
CA LEU A 237 15.11 13.61 -1.39
C LEU A 237 15.58 13.84 -2.83
N THR A 238 15.53 15.09 -3.30
CA THR A 238 16.03 15.44 -4.64
C THR A 238 17.55 15.35 -4.71
N PHE A 239 18.25 15.78 -3.67
CA PHE A 239 19.71 15.62 -3.55
C PHE A 239 20.13 14.15 -3.59
N SER A 240 19.48 13.27 -2.82
CA SER A 240 19.81 11.85 -2.80
C SER A 240 19.56 11.18 -4.15
N ALA A 241 18.46 11.51 -4.83
CA ALA A 241 18.17 11.01 -6.17
C ALA A 241 19.21 11.49 -7.20
N LEU A 242 19.53 12.78 -7.21
CA LEU A 242 20.52 13.37 -8.12
C LEU A 242 21.93 12.83 -7.87
N LEU A 243 22.30 12.57 -6.62
CA LEU A 243 23.58 11.96 -6.27
C LEU A 243 23.72 10.56 -6.88
N VAL A 244 22.66 9.73 -6.79
CA VAL A 244 22.64 8.39 -7.39
C VAL A 244 22.70 8.47 -8.91
N VAL A 245 21.91 9.35 -9.53
CA VAL A 245 21.94 9.56 -10.99
C VAL A 245 23.31 10.06 -11.46
N GLY A 246 23.92 11.00 -10.74
CA GLY A 246 25.23 11.52 -11.08
C GLY A 246 26.34 10.47 -10.98
N THR A 247 26.31 9.63 -9.93
CA THR A 247 27.29 8.53 -9.79
C THR A 247 27.11 7.45 -10.87
N LEU A 248 25.88 7.22 -11.35
CA LEU A 248 25.60 6.38 -12.52
C LEU A 248 26.19 6.98 -13.81
N LEU A 249 26.06 8.29 -14.00
CA LEU A 249 26.60 9.01 -15.16
C LEU A 249 28.14 9.02 -15.17
N LEU A 250 28.78 9.07 -14.00
CA LEU A 250 30.24 8.98 -13.87
C LEU A 250 30.80 7.60 -14.21
N ARG A 251 29.96 6.56 -14.29
CA ARG A 251 30.36 5.17 -14.57
C ARG A 251 31.52 4.70 -13.67
N LEU A 252 31.37 4.97 -12.37
CA LEU A 252 32.31 4.55 -11.32
C LEU A 252 32.50 3.03 -11.30
N PRO A 253 33.63 2.53 -10.77
CA PRO A 253 33.79 1.11 -10.46
C PRO A 253 32.64 0.60 -9.58
N ARG A 254 32.19 -0.63 -9.85
CA ARG A 254 31.07 -1.29 -9.13
C ARG A 254 31.12 -1.18 -7.60
N PRO A 255 32.26 -1.40 -6.91
CA PRO A 255 32.29 -1.30 -5.44
C PRO A 255 32.01 0.12 -4.95
N ALA A 256 32.61 1.14 -5.57
CA ALA A 256 32.36 2.55 -5.23
C ALA A 256 30.92 2.94 -5.53
N GLN A 257 30.40 2.53 -6.69
CA GLN A 257 29.02 2.77 -7.08
C GLN A 257 28.02 2.17 -6.07
N GLY A 258 28.27 0.96 -5.58
CA GLY A 258 27.45 0.30 -4.57
C GLY A 258 27.35 1.10 -3.25
N VAL A 259 28.46 1.71 -2.82
CA VAL A 259 28.47 2.56 -1.62
C VAL A 259 27.60 3.82 -1.81
N PHE A 260 27.76 4.53 -2.93
CA PHE A 260 26.96 5.73 -3.20
C PHE A 260 25.47 5.43 -3.37
N ILE A 261 25.11 4.29 -3.97
CA ILE A 261 23.71 3.84 -4.07
C ILE A 261 23.12 3.60 -2.67
N ARG A 262 23.85 2.93 -1.76
CA ARG A 262 23.40 2.71 -0.37
C ARG A 262 23.26 4.02 0.40
N ILE A 263 24.20 4.94 0.25
CA ILE A 263 24.11 6.28 0.85
C ILE A 263 22.88 7.01 0.31
N GLY A 264 22.70 7.05 -1.01
CA GLY A 264 21.55 7.70 -1.65
C GLY A 264 20.22 7.10 -1.19
N TYR A 265 20.10 5.78 -1.15
CA TYR A 265 18.91 5.10 -0.61
C TYR A 265 18.66 5.49 0.85
N SER A 266 19.69 5.46 1.70
CA SER A 266 19.59 5.82 3.11
C SER A 266 19.12 7.27 3.31
N LEU A 267 19.67 8.21 2.54
CA LEU A 267 19.27 9.61 2.55
C LEU A 267 17.82 9.78 2.09
N SER A 268 17.36 9.02 1.08
CA SER A 268 15.97 9.03 0.63
C SER A 268 15.01 8.53 1.71
N VAL A 269 15.36 7.46 2.43
CA VAL A 269 14.55 6.94 3.56
C VAL A 269 14.45 7.99 4.66
N VAL A 270 15.56 8.61 5.04
CA VAL A 270 15.59 9.68 6.05
C VAL A 270 14.77 10.90 5.60
N ALA A 271 14.89 11.29 4.33
CA ALA A 271 14.11 12.39 3.75
C ALA A 271 12.60 12.11 3.80
N LEU A 272 12.19 10.89 3.44
CA LEU A 272 10.78 10.50 3.47
C LEU A 272 10.23 10.43 4.89
N ALA A 273 10.97 9.83 5.83
CA ALA A 273 10.59 9.79 7.24
C ALA A 273 10.46 11.20 7.82
N TRP A 274 11.42 12.08 7.53
CA TRP A 274 11.37 13.48 7.95
C TRP A 274 10.18 14.22 7.34
N ALA A 275 9.86 13.99 6.06
CA ALA A 275 8.68 14.55 5.41
C ALA A 275 7.38 14.11 6.12
N VAL A 276 7.23 12.81 6.38
CA VAL A 276 6.06 12.25 7.07
C VAL A 276 5.89 12.86 8.46
N LEU A 277 6.95 12.87 9.27
CA LEU A 277 6.93 13.47 10.61
C LEU A 277 6.54 14.96 10.57
N ARG A 278 7.09 15.70 9.60
CA ARG A 278 6.79 17.13 9.46
C ARG A 278 5.35 17.39 9.01
N ILE A 279 4.84 16.60 8.07
CA ILE A 279 3.43 16.65 7.65
C ILE A 279 2.54 16.34 8.85
N LEU A 280 2.85 15.31 9.63
CA LEU A 280 2.09 14.95 10.83
C LEU A 280 2.05 16.10 11.85
N HIS A 281 3.19 16.76 12.11
CA HIS A 281 3.26 17.90 13.04
C HIS A 281 2.39 19.06 12.57
N VAL A 282 2.47 19.40 11.28
CA VAL A 282 1.69 20.51 10.72
C VAL A 282 0.20 20.17 10.67
N SER A 283 -0.18 18.94 10.33
CA SER A 283 -1.57 18.49 10.37
C SER A 283 -2.17 18.60 11.77
N VAL A 284 -1.43 18.18 12.80
CA VAL A 284 -1.89 18.28 14.20
C VAL A 284 -2.02 19.74 14.64
N ALA A 285 -1.03 20.58 14.35
CA ALA A 285 -1.08 22.01 14.67
C ALA A 285 -2.24 22.70 13.96
N PHE A 286 -2.47 22.37 12.69
CA PHE A 286 -3.59 22.89 11.91
C PHE A 286 -4.94 22.52 12.53
N VAL A 287 -5.16 21.23 12.85
CA VAL A 287 -6.41 20.78 13.48
C VAL A 287 -6.59 21.42 14.86
N GLN A 288 -5.54 21.52 15.68
CA GLN A 288 -5.61 22.16 16.99
C GLN A 288 -5.99 23.64 16.89
N SER A 289 -5.43 24.37 15.92
CA SER A 289 -5.76 25.79 15.71
C SER A 289 -7.24 25.99 15.35
N ARG A 290 -7.80 25.13 14.49
CA ARG A 290 -9.20 25.16 14.07
C ARG A 290 -10.17 24.80 15.19
N VAL A 291 -9.86 23.74 15.93
CA VAL A 291 -10.64 23.30 17.09
C VAL A 291 -10.70 24.40 18.15
N SER A 292 -9.59 25.12 18.37
CA SER A 292 -9.51 26.19 19.36
C SER A 292 -10.28 27.45 18.94
N SER A 293 -10.34 27.75 17.63
CA SER A 293 -11.04 28.94 17.12
C SER A 293 -12.56 28.78 17.02
N GLU A 294 -13.05 27.56 16.74
CA GLU A 294 -14.47 27.32 16.43
C GLU A 294 -15.26 26.78 17.64
N MET A 295 -14.61 26.15 18.62
CA MET A 295 -15.32 25.51 19.73
C MET A 295 -15.44 26.41 20.95
N LYS A 296 -16.69 26.75 21.33
CA LYS A 296 -17.02 27.46 22.57
C LYS A 296 -16.79 26.62 23.84
N ASP A 297 -16.60 25.31 23.71
CA ASP A 297 -16.59 24.35 24.81
C ASP A 297 -15.16 23.87 25.14
N ALA A 298 -14.55 24.50 26.15
CA ALA A 298 -13.15 24.33 26.50
C ALA A 298 -12.76 22.92 26.97
N ALA A 299 -13.72 22.13 27.48
CA ALA A 299 -13.47 20.74 27.88
C ALA A 299 -13.28 19.83 26.65
N ARG A 300 -14.08 20.06 25.61
CA ARG A 300 -14.05 19.25 24.40
C ARG A 300 -12.84 19.57 23.52
N ALA A 301 -12.45 20.85 23.44
CA ALA A 301 -11.21 21.26 22.77
C ALA A 301 -9.97 20.61 23.40
N ARG A 302 -9.91 20.53 24.74
CA ARG A 302 -8.84 19.84 25.48
C ARG A 302 -8.79 18.34 25.18
N SER A 303 -9.94 17.67 25.19
CA SER A 303 -10.02 16.23 24.89
C SER A 303 -9.50 15.91 23.48
N VAL A 304 -9.90 16.69 22.47
CA VAL A 304 -9.43 16.53 21.09
C VAL A 304 -7.93 16.76 20.99
N SER A 305 -7.40 17.79 21.66
CA SER A 305 -5.96 18.05 21.68
C SER A 305 -5.16 16.86 22.24
N THR A 306 -5.60 16.30 23.37
CA THR A 306 -4.96 15.12 23.96
C THR A 306 -5.00 13.91 23.02
N GLN A 307 -6.14 13.65 22.37
CA GLN A 307 -6.27 12.55 21.40
C GLN A 307 -5.33 12.73 20.21
N LEU A 308 -5.18 13.94 19.69
CA LEU A 308 -4.27 14.24 18.58
C LEU A 308 -2.80 14.03 18.96
N VAL A 309 -2.41 14.38 20.18
CA VAL A 309 -1.04 14.14 20.69
C VAL A 309 -0.73 12.65 20.78
N VAL A 310 -1.67 11.86 21.31
CA VAL A 310 -1.51 10.40 21.39
C VAL A 310 -1.44 9.78 19.99
N LEU A 311 -2.35 10.17 19.09
CA LEU A 311 -2.36 9.67 17.72
C LEU A 311 -1.06 10.00 16.99
N ARG A 312 -0.57 11.23 17.15
CA ARG A 312 0.73 11.67 16.63
C ARG A 312 1.86 10.78 17.15
N ALA A 313 1.94 10.55 18.46
CA ALA A 313 2.99 9.72 19.03
C ALA A 313 2.99 8.30 18.43
N ILE A 314 1.83 7.70 18.20
CA ILE A 314 1.71 6.39 17.55
C ILE A 314 2.28 6.43 16.13
N PHE A 315 1.90 7.42 15.32
CA PHE A 315 2.41 7.56 13.95
C PHE A 315 3.89 7.91 13.89
N GLU A 316 4.41 8.69 14.85
CA GLU A 316 5.84 8.98 14.96
C GLU A 316 6.63 7.70 15.25
N VAL A 317 6.21 6.92 16.25
CA VAL A 317 6.84 5.63 16.58
C VAL A 317 6.78 4.68 15.38
N ALA A 318 5.63 4.55 14.72
CA ALA A 318 5.50 3.73 13.52
C ALA A 318 6.45 4.18 12.40
N THR A 319 6.57 5.49 12.18
CA THR A 319 7.48 6.06 11.17
C THR A 319 8.93 5.74 11.50
N TYR A 320 9.35 5.88 12.76
CA TYR A 320 10.71 5.52 13.19
C TYR A 320 11.01 4.03 13.01
N VAL A 321 10.08 3.16 13.40
CA VAL A 321 10.23 1.70 13.24
C VAL A 321 10.35 1.32 11.77
N ILE A 322 9.49 1.87 10.90
CA ILE A 322 9.53 1.60 9.46
C ILE A 322 10.81 2.14 8.84
N ALA A 323 11.21 3.36 9.17
CA ALA A 323 12.45 3.96 8.66
C ALA A 323 13.68 3.14 9.09
N ALA A 324 13.74 2.71 10.35
CA ALA A 324 14.81 1.84 10.85
C ALA A 324 14.83 0.50 10.11
N ALA A 325 13.69 -0.14 9.91
CA ALA A 325 13.59 -1.39 9.16
C ALA A 325 14.08 -1.24 7.71
N LEU A 326 13.68 -0.17 7.01
CA LEU A 326 14.13 0.14 5.65
C LEU A 326 15.63 0.43 5.58
N LEU A 327 16.20 1.10 6.58
CA LEU A 327 17.64 1.32 6.62
C LEU A 327 18.41 0.02 6.84
N LEU A 328 17.92 -0.84 7.74
CA LEU A 328 18.59 -2.08 8.12
C LEU A 328 18.52 -3.16 7.04
N ILE A 329 17.47 -3.21 6.20
CA ILE A 329 17.33 -4.24 5.15
C ILE A 329 18.44 -4.16 4.07
N GLN A 330 19.17 -3.04 4.02
CA GLN A 330 20.32 -2.88 3.13
C GLN A 330 21.49 -3.81 3.48
N PHE A 331 21.59 -4.27 4.73
CA PHE A 331 22.62 -5.19 5.19
C PHE A 331 22.19 -6.65 4.93
N GLU A 332 23.05 -7.44 4.30
CA GLU A 332 22.76 -8.84 3.94
C GLU A 332 22.42 -9.70 5.17
N VAL A 333 23.15 -9.49 6.28
CA VAL A 333 22.90 -10.16 7.57
C VAL A 333 21.46 -9.92 8.03
N VAL A 334 20.98 -8.68 7.94
CA VAL A 334 19.62 -8.34 8.36
C VAL A 334 18.61 -8.86 7.36
N ARG A 335 18.90 -8.86 6.05
CA ARG A 335 17.97 -9.36 5.03
C ARG A 335 17.62 -10.84 5.23
N ASN A 336 18.61 -11.66 5.61
CA ASN A 336 18.42 -13.08 5.88
C ASN A 336 17.52 -13.33 7.10
N VAL A 337 17.66 -12.52 8.15
CA VAL A 337 16.80 -12.55 9.35
C VAL A 337 15.47 -11.81 9.12
N GLY A 338 15.46 -10.87 8.19
CA GLY A 338 14.33 -9.98 7.91
C GLY A 338 13.13 -10.74 7.37
N VAL A 339 13.33 -11.86 6.66
CA VAL A 339 12.23 -12.71 6.18
C VAL A 339 11.46 -13.32 7.36
N SER A 340 12.15 -13.88 8.36
CA SER A 340 11.49 -14.46 9.53
C SER A 340 10.84 -13.39 10.40
N LEU A 341 11.52 -12.24 10.60
CA LEU A 341 10.96 -11.09 11.31
C LEU A 341 9.71 -10.53 10.61
N LEU A 342 9.70 -10.44 9.28
CA LEU A 342 8.56 -9.97 8.50
C LEU A 342 7.39 -10.97 8.58
N ALA A 343 7.68 -12.27 8.59
CA ALA A 343 6.66 -13.31 8.84
C ALA A 343 6.04 -13.15 10.24
N SER A 344 6.86 -12.97 11.28
CA SER A 344 6.40 -12.72 12.65
C SER A 344 5.61 -11.42 12.78
N ALA A 345 6.09 -10.34 12.14
CA ALA A 345 5.39 -9.07 12.09
C ALA A 345 4.04 -9.18 11.36
N GLY A 346 3.96 -10.02 10.32
CA GLY A 346 2.71 -10.34 9.63
C GLY A 346 1.69 -11.01 10.55
N ILE A 347 2.11 -12.01 11.34
CA ILE A 347 1.23 -12.68 12.33
C ILE A 347 0.81 -11.69 13.42
N ALA A 348 1.75 -10.90 13.96
CA ALA A 348 1.43 -9.86 14.94
C ALA A 348 0.44 -8.82 14.38
N GLY A 349 0.65 -8.42 13.12
CA GLY A 349 -0.26 -7.53 12.39
C GLY A 349 -1.66 -8.12 12.21
N LEU A 350 -1.77 -9.42 11.92
CA LEU A 350 -3.05 -10.13 11.85
C LEU A 350 -3.77 -10.13 13.19
N VAL A 351 -3.08 -10.45 14.28
CA VAL A 351 -3.64 -10.45 15.64
C VAL A 351 -4.12 -9.06 16.04
N LEU A 352 -3.31 -8.03 15.78
CA LEU A 352 -3.68 -6.63 16.01
C LEU A 352 -4.88 -6.21 15.14
N GLY A 353 -4.93 -6.65 13.89
CA GLY A 353 -6.04 -6.38 12.97
C GLY A 353 -7.35 -7.03 13.44
N LEU A 354 -7.31 -8.30 13.86
CA LEU A 354 -8.46 -9.00 14.44
C LEU A 354 -8.94 -8.32 15.72
N ALA A 355 -8.02 -7.89 16.59
CA ALA A 355 -8.38 -7.12 17.80
C ALA A 355 -9.02 -5.76 17.47
N ALA A 356 -8.58 -5.10 16.39
CA ALA A 356 -9.09 -3.80 15.97
C ALA A 356 -10.38 -3.88 15.14
N GLN A 357 -10.79 -5.07 14.68
CA GLN A 357 -11.90 -5.27 13.74
C GLN A 357 -13.19 -4.56 14.17
N LYS A 358 -13.60 -4.69 15.44
CA LYS A 358 -14.81 -4.05 15.97
C LYS A 358 -14.74 -2.53 15.95
N SER A 359 -13.58 -1.97 16.30
CA SER A 359 -13.35 -0.52 16.32
C SER A 359 -13.40 0.05 14.91
N ILE A 360 -12.74 -0.61 13.95
CA ILE A 360 -12.77 -0.23 12.54
C ILE A 360 -14.19 -0.34 11.98
N GLY A 361 -14.90 -1.44 12.25
CA GLY A 361 -16.29 -1.62 11.81
C GLY A 361 -17.22 -0.53 12.33
N THR A 362 -17.04 -0.10 13.59
CA THR A 362 -17.81 1.01 14.18
C THR A 362 -17.55 2.33 13.45
N LEU A 363 -16.29 2.64 13.12
CA LEU A 363 -15.94 3.85 12.39
C LEU A 363 -16.50 3.84 10.96
N LEU A 364 -16.42 2.70 10.28
CA LEU A 364 -16.97 2.52 8.93
C LEU A 364 -18.49 2.70 8.93
N ALA A 365 -19.20 2.14 9.92
CA ALA A 365 -20.63 2.35 10.11
C ALA A 365 -20.98 3.84 10.30
N GLY A 366 -20.18 4.57 11.08
CA GLY A 366 -20.34 6.02 11.25
C GLY A 366 -20.13 6.82 9.96
N ILE A 367 -19.10 6.49 9.19
CA ILE A 367 -18.84 7.11 7.88
C ILE A 367 -19.99 6.79 6.92
N GLN A 368 -20.43 5.53 6.88
CA GLN A 368 -21.55 5.11 6.05
C GLN A 368 -22.82 5.89 6.38
N LEU A 369 -23.16 6.02 7.68
CA LEU A 369 -24.31 6.83 8.12
C LEU A 369 -24.17 8.28 7.68
N SER A 370 -22.97 8.87 7.77
CA SER A 370 -22.72 10.25 7.35
C SER A 370 -22.86 10.46 5.84
N ILE A 371 -22.66 9.42 5.03
CA ILE A 371 -22.76 9.47 3.56
C ILE A 371 -24.20 9.22 3.11
N THR A 372 -24.82 8.14 3.61
CA THR A 372 -26.19 7.75 3.21
C THR A 372 -27.27 8.58 3.89
N GLN A 373 -26.92 9.21 5.03
CA GLN A 373 -27.76 10.12 5.82
C GLN A 373 -29.22 9.64 5.97
N PRO A 374 -29.48 8.39 6.41
CA PRO A 374 -30.84 7.90 6.58
C PRO A 374 -31.58 8.63 7.72
N ILE A 375 -30.83 9.25 8.63
CA ILE A 375 -31.31 10.14 9.69
C ILE A 375 -30.48 11.44 9.68
N SER A 376 -31.10 12.54 10.08
CA SER A 376 -30.46 13.85 10.26
C SER A 376 -30.63 14.36 11.69
N ILE A 377 -29.77 15.31 12.09
CA ILE A 377 -29.94 16.01 13.38
C ILE A 377 -31.28 16.77 13.34
N GLY A 378 -32.11 16.57 14.36
CA GLY A 378 -33.47 17.11 14.42
C GLY A 378 -34.57 16.16 13.96
N ASP A 379 -34.23 15.02 13.33
CA ASP A 379 -35.24 14.01 12.95
C ASP A 379 -35.85 13.37 14.20
N THR A 380 -37.15 13.08 14.14
CA THR A 380 -37.86 12.33 15.17
C THR A 380 -37.98 10.87 14.78
N LEU A 381 -37.48 10.01 15.66
CA LEU A 381 -37.31 8.59 15.40
C LEU A 381 -37.98 7.75 16.49
N ILE A 382 -38.36 6.53 16.11
CA ILE A 382 -38.66 5.45 17.06
C ILE A 382 -37.66 4.32 16.82
N THR A 383 -36.95 3.95 17.88
CA THR A 383 -36.02 2.81 17.87
C THR A 383 -36.07 2.10 19.21
N GLU A 384 -36.04 0.77 19.19
CA GLU A 384 -36.12 -0.08 20.40
C GLU A 384 -37.30 0.24 21.34
N GLY A 385 -38.40 0.79 20.80
CA GLY A 385 -39.58 1.20 21.57
C GLY A 385 -39.46 2.58 22.24
N GLU A 386 -38.30 3.22 22.14
CA GLU A 386 -38.07 4.59 22.63
C GLU A 386 -38.34 5.60 21.51
N TRP A 387 -39.12 6.62 21.85
CA TRP A 387 -39.42 7.75 20.97
C TRP A 387 -38.57 8.96 21.37
N GLY A 388 -37.89 9.56 20.40
CA GLY A 388 -37.05 10.73 20.65
C GLY A 388 -36.56 11.43 19.39
N THR A 389 -35.97 12.60 19.59
CA THR A 389 -35.40 13.44 18.53
C THR A 389 -33.89 13.29 18.49
N VAL A 390 -33.29 13.21 17.30
CA VAL A 390 -31.83 13.14 17.13
C VAL A 390 -31.19 14.44 17.57
N GLU A 391 -30.45 14.43 18.68
CA GLU A 391 -29.73 15.58 19.21
C GLU A 391 -28.32 15.67 18.60
N LYS A 392 -27.65 14.52 18.44
CA LYS A 392 -26.26 14.47 17.99
C LYS A 392 -25.95 13.17 17.28
N ILE A 393 -25.24 13.27 16.16
CA ILE A 393 -24.67 12.14 15.43
C ILE A 393 -23.14 12.22 15.53
N THR A 394 -22.49 11.14 15.97
CA THR A 394 -21.04 11.00 16.03
C THR A 394 -20.62 9.76 15.22
N LEU A 395 -19.32 9.60 14.94
CA LEU A 395 -18.81 8.41 14.22
C LEU A 395 -19.10 7.08 14.93
N THR A 396 -19.29 7.07 16.25
CA THR A 396 -19.41 5.82 17.01
C THR A 396 -20.76 5.65 17.71
N TYR A 397 -21.53 6.72 17.85
CA TYR A 397 -22.82 6.70 18.55
C TYR A 397 -23.75 7.82 18.08
N VAL A 398 -25.04 7.60 18.26
CA VAL A 398 -26.12 8.59 18.08
C VAL A 398 -26.70 8.90 19.46
N VAL A 399 -27.08 10.17 19.68
CA VAL A 399 -27.77 10.61 20.89
C VAL A 399 -29.19 11.00 20.51
N LEU A 400 -30.16 10.30 21.08
CA LEU A 400 -31.58 10.65 21.01
C LEU A 400 -32.00 11.35 22.30
N ARG A 401 -32.72 12.46 22.16
CA ARG A 401 -33.39 13.12 23.26
C ARG A 401 -34.81 12.59 23.34
N THR A 402 -35.10 11.83 24.38
CA THR A 402 -36.44 11.29 24.63
C THR A 402 -37.37 12.40 25.10
N TRP A 403 -38.67 12.11 25.09
CA TRP A 403 -39.73 13.05 25.48
C TRP A 403 -39.65 13.53 26.92
N ASP A 404 -39.12 12.69 27.81
CA ASP A 404 -38.84 13.00 29.22
C ASP A 404 -37.46 13.65 29.42
N GLN A 405 -36.88 14.19 28.34
CA GLN A 405 -35.61 14.94 28.31
C GLN A 405 -34.36 14.14 28.69
N ARG A 406 -34.43 12.80 28.71
CA ARG A 406 -33.24 11.95 28.85
C ARG A 406 -32.48 11.87 27.53
N ARG A 407 -31.18 11.57 27.63
CA ARG A 407 -30.28 11.38 26.48
C ARG A 407 -29.97 9.90 26.34
N LEU A 408 -30.60 9.25 25.38
CA LEU A 408 -30.35 7.87 25.03
C LEU A 408 -29.17 7.81 24.07
N VAL A 409 -28.05 7.24 24.52
CA VAL A 409 -26.82 7.09 23.73
C VAL A 409 -26.78 5.68 23.15
N ILE A 410 -26.89 5.58 21.82
CA ILE A 410 -26.96 4.30 21.12
C ILE A 410 -25.70 4.14 20.25
N PRO A 411 -24.91 3.06 20.43
CA PRO A 411 -23.81 2.73 19.53
C PRO A 411 -24.30 2.62 18.08
N ILE A 412 -23.54 3.19 17.14
CA ILE A 412 -24.01 3.30 15.75
C ILE A 412 -24.22 1.94 15.08
N VAL A 413 -23.40 0.94 15.44
CA VAL A 413 -23.53 -0.44 14.96
C VAL A 413 -24.86 -1.01 15.42
N GLN A 414 -25.19 -0.92 16.70
CA GLN A 414 -26.48 -1.38 17.24
C GLN A 414 -27.66 -0.63 16.61
N PHE A 415 -27.53 0.68 16.35
CA PHE A 415 -28.57 1.48 15.72
C PHE A 415 -28.85 1.03 14.28
N LEU A 416 -27.82 0.70 13.51
CA LEU A 416 -27.94 0.27 12.12
C LEU A 416 -28.34 -1.21 11.98
N ASP A 417 -28.02 -2.04 12.96
CA ASP A 417 -28.38 -3.46 12.97
C ASP A 417 -29.88 -3.70 13.20
N LYS A 418 -30.61 -2.72 13.73
CA LYS A 418 -32.04 -2.82 14.06
C LYS A 418 -32.90 -1.92 13.18
N PRO A 419 -34.13 -2.33 12.84
CA PRO A 419 -35.06 -1.46 12.13
C PRO A 419 -35.46 -0.27 13.01
N PHE A 420 -35.52 0.91 12.40
CA PHE A 420 -36.00 2.15 13.03
C PHE A 420 -37.07 2.79 12.15
N GLN A 421 -37.91 3.63 12.75
CA GLN A 421 -38.89 4.43 12.04
C GLN A 421 -38.43 5.88 12.05
N ASN A 422 -38.38 6.53 10.88
CA ASN A 422 -38.13 7.96 10.78
C ASN A 422 -39.45 8.66 10.45
N TRP A 423 -39.99 9.40 11.42
CA TRP A 423 -41.27 10.10 11.29
C TRP A 423 -41.13 11.50 10.67
N SER A 424 -39.90 11.98 10.49
CA SER A 424 -39.62 13.31 9.94
C SER A 424 -39.20 13.28 8.47
N LYS A 425 -38.75 12.13 7.94
CA LYS A 425 -38.20 12.02 6.60
C LYS A 425 -39.25 11.63 5.57
N GLY A 426 -39.32 12.38 4.46
CA GLY A 426 -40.30 12.17 3.39
C GLY A 426 -41.53 13.06 3.59
N ASN A 427 -42.62 12.48 4.10
CA ASN A 427 -43.87 13.19 4.36
C ASN A 427 -44.24 13.09 5.86
N PRO A 428 -44.39 14.21 6.59
CA PRO A 428 -44.75 14.21 8.02
C PRO A 428 -46.22 13.82 8.27
N GLU A 429 -46.99 13.66 7.21
CA GLU A 429 -48.36 13.16 7.26
C GLU A 429 -48.45 11.77 7.88
N MET A 430 -49.27 11.62 8.91
CA MET A 430 -49.42 10.35 9.62
C MET A 430 -50.87 10.02 9.90
N LEU A 431 -51.18 8.72 9.93
CA LEU A 431 -52.49 8.20 10.32
C LEU A 431 -52.41 7.65 11.74
N GLY A 432 -53.37 8.03 12.57
CA GLY A 432 -53.44 7.62 13.97
C GLY A 432 -54.72 6.85 14.27
N PRO A 433 -54.63 5.57 14.69
CA PRO A 433 -55.80 4.83 15.14
C PRO A 433 -56.13 5.19 16.60
N VAL A 434 -57.39 5.48 16.85
CA VAL A 434 -58.02 5.51 18.18
C VAL A 434 -58.90 4.27 18.27
N ILE A 435 -58.52 3.35 19.15
CA ILE A 435 -59.22 2.08 19.35
C ILE A 435 -60.09 2.23 20.60
N LEU A 436 -61.37 1.88 20.46
CA LEU A 436 -62.37 1.88 21.52
C LEU A 436 -63.06 0.52 21.54
N GLN A 437 -63.38 0.02 22.73
CA GLN A 437 -64.30 -1.11 22.87
C GLN A 437 -65.68 -0.55 23.20
N VAL A 438 -66.68 -0.98 22.44
CA VAL A 438 -68.07 -0.53 22.57
C VAL A 438 -69.00 -1.74 22.62
N ASP A 439 -70.23 -1.53 23.05
CA ASP A 439 -71.23 -2.59 23.08
C ASP A 439 -71.80 -2.90 21.68
N PHE A 440 -72.37 -4.10 21.49
CA PHE A 440 -73.09 -4.50 20.28
C PHE A 440 -74.27 -3.60 19.89
N GLN A 441 -74.87 -2.90 20.86
CA GLN A 441 -75.98 -1.96 20.65
C GLN A 441 -75.53 -0.57 20.19
N THR A 442 -74.22 -0.34 20.06
CA THR A 442 -73.68 0.96 19.66
C THR A 442 -74.03 1.29 18.21
N ASP A 443 -74.65 2.45 18.00
CA ASP A 443 -74.85 2.98 16.66
C ASP A 443 -73.53 3.48 16.07
N ILE A 444 -72.99 2.73 15.13
CA ILE A 444 -71.71 3.03 14.48
C ILE A 444 -71.82 4.25 13.56
N ASP A 445 -72.99 4.52 12.97
CA ASP A 445 -73.20 5.69 12.12
C ASP A 445 -73.26 6.97 12.95
N ALA A 446 -73.90 6.91 14.13
CA ALA A 446 -73.84 8.00 15.10
C ALA A 446 -72.38 8.27 15.54
N LEU A 447 -71.59 7.23 15.77
CA LEU A 447 -70.17 7.37 16.14
C LEU A 447 -69.32 7.97 15.00
N ARG A 448 -69.63 7.65 13.74
CA ARG A 448 -69.01 8.29 12.55
C ARG A 448 -69.33 9.77 12.49
N ALA A 449 -70.60 10.14 12.71
CA ALA A 449 -71.04 11.53 12.71
C ALA A 449 -70.36 12.33 13.85
N GLU A 450 -70.28 11.74 15.04
CA GLU A 450 -69.62 12.39 16.18
C GLU A 450 -68.12 12.56 15.96
N LEU A 451 -67.43 11.58 15.38
CA LEU A 451 -66.01 11.74 15.02
C LEU A 451 -65.81 12.96 14.10
N ARG A 452 -66.65 13.12 13.06
CA ARG A 452 -66.57 14.28 12.16
C ARG A 452 -66.83 15.58 12.90
N ARG A 453 -67.85 15.63 13.76
CA ARG A 453 -68.17 16.80 14.59
C ARG A 453 -66.97 17.21 15.45
N ILE A 454 -66.32 16.25 16.12
CA ILE A 454 -65.13 16.51 16.96
C ILE A 454 -63.99 17.09 16.11
N LEU A 455 -63.74 16.52 14.93
CA LEU A 455 -62.63 16.94 14.07
C LEU A 455 -62.85 18.31 13.43
N GLU A 456 -64.09 18.65 13.06
CA GLU A 456 -64.46 19.94 12.46
C GLU A 456 -64.51 21.10 13.48
N ASN A 457 -64.70 20.77 14.76
CA ASN A 457 -64.80 21.75 15.84
C ASN A 457 -63.54 21.71 16.73
N GLU A 458 -63.55 20.92 17.81
CA GLU A 458 -62.48 20.89 18.81
C GLU A 458 -61.12 20.50 18.24
N GLY A 459 -61.10 19.59 17.26
CA GLY A 459 -59.89 19.05 16.63
C GLY A 459 -59.39 19.83 15.42
N LYS A 460 -60.05 20.94 15.02
CA LYS A 460 -59.82 21.64 13.74
C LYS A 460 -58.38 22.11 13.56
N ALA A 461 -57.69 22.49 14.64
CA ALA A 461 -56.30 22.94 14.58
C ALA A 461 -55.28 21.80 14.40
N LEU A 462 -55.68 20.57 14.74
CA LEU A 462 -54.82 19.39 14.77
C LEU A 462 -55.05 18.47 13.55
N TRP A 463 -56.29 18.37 13.07
CA TRP A 463 -56.68 17.54 11.94
C TRP A 463 -56.40 18.23 10.60
N ASP A 464 -55.98 17.45 9.59
CA ASP A 464 -55.58 17.95 8.27
C ASP A 464 -56.65 17.76 7.18
N GLY A 465 -57.80 17.19 7.52
CA GLY A 465 -58.93 17.01 6.60
C GLY A 465 -58.87 15.76 5.72
N ARG A 466 -57.79 14.98 5.71
CA ARG A 466 -57.61 13.89 4.72
C ARG A 466 -58.41 12.62 5.03
N VAL A 467 -58.37 12.16 6.28
CA VAL A 467 -58.95 10.89 6.72
C VAL A 467 -59.69 11.08 8.04
N ALA A 468 -60.95 10.65 8.05
CA ALA A 468 -61.80 10.56 9.23
C ALA A 468 -62.77 9.38 9.03
N THR A 469 -62.40 8.22 9.56
CA THR A 469 -63.14 6.98 9.31
C THR A 469 -63.32 6.18 10.59
N VAL A 470 -64.53 5.70 10.84
CA VAL A 470 -64.82 4.74 11.92
C VAL A 470 -65.21 3.39 11.31
N VAL A 471 -64.45 2.35 11.66
CA VAL A 471 -64.71 0.97 11.25
C VAL A 471 -64.76 0.05 12.46
N VAL A 472 -65.61 -0.96 12.40
CA VAL A 472 -65.54 -2.10 13.32
C VAL A 472 -64.32 -2.92 12.90
N LEU A 473 -63.33 -3.00 13.78
CA LEU A 473 -62.08 -3.71 13.57
C LEU A 473 -62.23 -5.19 13.90
N ASP A 474 -62.94 -5.50 14.98
CA ASP A 474 -63.13 -6.85 15.48
C ASP A 474 -64.45 -6.99 16.25
N VAL A 475 -64.97 -8.21 16.30
CA VAL A 475 -66.20 -8.60 17.01
C VAL A 475 -65.83 -9.65 18.05
N LEU A 476 -65.71 -9.22 19.31
CA LEU A 476 -65.35 -10.08 20.44
C LEU A 476 -66.62 -10.64 21.12
N ASP A 477 -66.49 -11.67 21.94
CA ASP A 477 -67.62 -12.36 22.62
C ASP A 477 -68.60 -11.42 23.35
N ARG A 478 -68.12 -10.28 23.86
CA ARG A 478 -68.90 -9.33 24.66
C ARG A 478 -68.91 -7.90 24.13
N THR A 479 -68.06 -7.56 23.16
CA THR A 479 -67.84 -6.17 22.74
C THR A 479 -67.44 -6.08 21.27
N LEU A 480 -67.72 -4.94 20.66
CA LEU A 480 -67.17 -4.56 19.37
C LEU A 480 -65.90 -3.75 19.58
N THR A 481 -64.81 -4.10 18.89
CA THR A 481 -63.62 -3.24 18.83
C THR A 481 -63.77 -2.31 17.64
N VAL A 482 -63.87 -1.02 17.91
CA VAL A 482 -64.04 0.03 16.91
C VAL A 482 -62.75 0.82 16.78
N ARG A 483 -62.35 1.10 15.53
CA ARG A 483 -61.19 1.93 15.19
C ARG A 483 -61.65 3.20 14.49
N ALA A 484 -61.45 4.34 15.17
CA ALA A 484 -61.49 5.66 14.58
C ALA A 484 -60.10 6.00 14.04
N LEU A 485 -59.97 6.14 12.72
CA LEU A 485 -58.74 6.51 12.04
C LEU A 485 -58.79 7.99 11.67
N VAL A 486 -57.77 8.73 12.11
CA VAL A 486 -57.62 10.17 11.85
C VAL A 486 -56.27 10.46 11.20
N SER A 487 -56.22 11.49 10.36
CA SER A 487 -55.00 11.98 9.72
C SER A 487 -54.49 13.28 10.33
N VAL A 488 -53.18 13.45 10.32
CA VAL A 488 -52.53 14.72 10.66
C VAL A 488 -51.49 15.08 9.62
N SER A 489 -51.26 16.39 9.46
CA SER A 489 -50.22 16.93 8.58
C SER A 489 -48.82 16.84 9.20
N ASP A 490 -48.75 16.69 10.52
CA ASP A 490 -47.51 16.64 11.30
C ASP A 490 -47.66 15.60 12.41
N PHE A 491 -46.71 14.66 12.49
CA PHE A 491 -46.66 13.62 13.51
C PHE A 491 -46.74 14.18 14.94
N SER A 492 -46.22 15.40 15.18
CA SER A 492 -46.23 16.05 16.49
C SER A 492 -47.65 16.28 17.04
N LYS A 493 -48.61 16.54 16.14
CA LYS A 493 -50.02 16.76 16.46
C LYS A 493 -50.80 15.46 16.70
N LEU A 494 -50.25 14.31 16.26
CA LEU A 494 -51.01 13.06 16.25
C LEU A 494 -51.40 12.61 17.65
N PHE A 495 -50.49 12.74 18.61
CA PHE A 495 -50.74 12.31 19.98
C PHE A 495 -51.90 13.09 20.59
N ASP A 496 -51.84 14.42 20.51
CA ASP A 496 -52.86 15.32 21.05
C ASP A 496 -54.21 15.10 20.38
N LEU A 497 -54.23 14.92 19.04
CA LEU A 497 -55.48 14.64 18.33
C LEU A 497 -56.09 13.30 18.76
N ARG A 498 -55.28 12.25 18.89
CA ARG A 498 -55.76 10.93 19.33
C ARG A 498 -56.27 10.97 20.78
N ALA A 499 -55.61 11.72 21.65
CA ALA A 499 -56.06 11.93 23.03
C ALA A 499 -57.41 12.65 23.05
N LEU A 500 -57.51 13.79 22.36
CA LEU A 500 -58.73 14.58 22.25
C LEU A 500 -59.90 13.74 21.71
N VAL A 501 -59.69 13.05 20.57
CA VAL A 501 -60.71 12.20 19.95
C VAL A 501 -61.13 11.09 20.92
N ARG A 502 -60.19 10.43 21.61
CA ARG A 502 -60.50 9.38 22.58
C ARG A 502 -61.36 9.90 23.71
N GLU A 503 -60.97 11.02 24.33
CA GLU A 503 -61.69 11.63 25.45
C GLU A 503 -63.11 12.05 25.05
N LYS A 504 -63.26 12.68 23.88
CA LYS A 504 -64.55 13.17 23.38
C LYS A 504 -65.47 12.03 22.95
N LEU A 505 -64.96 11.01 22.26
CA LEU A 505 -65.76 9.83 21.91
C LEU A 505 -66.21 9.06 23.16
N VAL A 506 -65.34 8.93 24.17
CA VAL A 506 -65.75 8.33 25.46
C VAL A 506 -66.82 9.17 26.14
N ALA A 507 -66.71 10.51 26.12
CA ALA A 507 -67.74 11.38 26.66
C ALA A 507 -69.09 11.22 25.93
N PHE A 508 -69.07 11.05 24.61
CA PHE A 508 -70.26 10.79 23.79
C PHE A 508 -70.89 9.42 24.08
N LEU A 509 -70.06 8.37 24.21
CA LEU A 509 -70.51 7.03 24.60
C LEU A 509 -71.14 7.06 26.01
N ARG A 510 -70.59 7.85 26.93
CA ARG A 510 -71.14 8.00 28.29
C ARG A 510 -72.55 8.60 28.31
N ALA A 511 -72.90 9.42 27.31
CA ALA A 511 -74.26 9.95 27.17
C ALA A 511 -75.29 8.86 26.78
N HIS A 512 -74.83 7.68 26.33
CA HIS A 512 -75.65 6.55 25.90
C HIS A 512 -75.23 5.28 26.66
N PRO A 513 -75.75 5.04 27.88
CA PRO A 513 -75.26 3.97 28.76
C PRO A 513 -75.29 2.56 28.16
N LEU A 514 -76.20 2.28 27.21
CA LEU A 514 -76.30 0.99 26.51
C LEU A 514 -75.17 0.74 25.50
N TRP A 515 -74.42 1.77 25.11
CA TRP A 515 -73.31 1.68 24.16
C TRP A 515 -71.97 1.40 24.83
N LEU A 516 -71.92 1.55 26.16
CA LEU A 516 -70.75 1.17 26.95
C LEU A 516 -70.69 -0.35 27.08
N PRO A 517 -69.51 -0.97 27.00
CA PRO A 517 -69.33 -2.39 27.24
C PRO A 517 -69.98 -2.84 28.55
N VAL A 518 -70.96 -3.74 28.46
CA VAL A 518 -71.61 -4.35 29.61
C VAL A 518 -71.60 -5.87 29.50
N THR A 519 -71.48 -6.56 30.63
CA THR A 519 -71.68 -8.01 30.65
C THR A 519 -73.17 -8.29 30.78
N ARG A 520 -73.78 -8.82 29.72
CA ARG A 520 -75.18 -9.25 29.73
C ARG A 520 -75.28 -10.68 30.27
N THR A 521 -76.27 -10.91 31.12
CA THR A 521 -76.62 -12.25 31.59
C THR A 521 -78.10 -12.44 31.35
N GLU A 522 -78.44 -13.36 30.44
CA GLU A 522 -79.82 -13.78 30.22
C GLU A 522 -80.12 -14.94 31.18
N ALA A 523 -80.88 -14.66 32.24
CA ALA A 523 -81.45 -15.71 33.07
C ALA A 523 -82.71 -16.22 32.37
N ARG A 524 -82.61 -17.34 31.65
CA ARG A 524 -83.81 -18.00 31.11
C ARG A 524 -84.56 -18.68 32.24
N PRO A 525 -85.83 -18.30 32.52
CA PRO A 525 -86.66 -19.05 33.44
C PRO A 525 -86.81 -20.48 32.93
N PHE A 526 -86.56 -21.47 33.78
CA PHE A 526 -86.90 -22.85 33.46
C PHE A 526 -88.43 -22.91 33.26
N PRO A 527 -88.94 -23.46 32.15
CA PRO A 527 -90.39 -23.61 31.97
C PRO A 527 -90.94 -24.39 33.17
N PRO A 528 -92.04 -23.95 33.81
CA PRO A 528 -92.66 -24.78 34.83
C PRO A 528 -92.97 -26.15 34.20
N PRO A 529 -92.70 -27.26 34.90
CA PRO A 529 -93.01 -28.58 34.37
C PRO A 529 -94.51 -28.60 34.00
N GLU A 530 -94.82 -29.04 32.78
CA GLU A 530 -96.20 -29.36 32.40
C GLU A 530 -96.76 -30.29 33.49
N LEU A 531 -97.73 -29.81 34.26
CA LEU A 531 -98.49 -30.63 35.19
C LEU A 531 -99.29 -31.61 34.34
N ASP A 532 -98.76 -32.82 34.16
CA ASP A 532 -99.49 -33.94 33.57
C ASP A 532 -100.77 -34.18 34.41
N PRO A 533 -101.97 -33.89 33.88
CA PRO A 533 -103.21 -34.04 34.64
C PRO A 533 -103.50 -35.49 35.03
N ALA A 534 -102.79 -36.48 34.45
CA ALA A 534 -102.91 -37.89 34.81
C ALA A 534 -102.28 -38.23 36.18
N ARG A 535 -101.41 -37.39 36.74
CA ARG A 535 -100.78 -37.63 38.06
C ARG A 535 -101.56 -37.09 39.26
N LEU A 536 -102.65 -36.36 39.03
CA LEU A 536 -103.48 -35.76 40.08
C LEU A 536 -104.70 -36.61 40.49
N SER A 537 -104.91 -37.80 39.90
CA SER A 537 -106.10 -38.64 40.16
C SER A 537 -105.84 -39.92 40.96
N THR A 538 -104.65 -40.15 41.51
CA THR A 538 -104.39 -41.29 42.41
C THR A 538 -104.50 -40.86 43.87
N SER A 539 -105.71 -40.90 44.42
CA SER A 539 -105.95 -40.79 45.86
C SER A 539 -105.27 -41.94 46.63
N PRO A 540 -104.70 -41.73 47.83
CA PRO A 540 -103.95 -42.76 48.57
C PRO A 540 -104.79 -43.83 49.31
N ASP A 541 -106.09 -43.96 49.05
CA ASP A 541 -107.04 -44.69 49.91
C ASP A 541 -107.51 -46.05 49.37
N SER A 542 -106.68 -46.76 48.60
CA SER A 542 -106.96 -48.15 48.22
C SER A 542 -106.02 -49.12 48.95
N PRO A 543 -106.54 -50.05 49.77
CA PRO A 543 -105.70 -51.00 50.52
C PRO A 543 -104.93 -51.93 49.56
N PRO A 544 -103.71 -52.36 49.92
CA PRO A 544 -102.88 -53.20 49.08
C PRO A 544 -103.52 -54.57 48.85
N ALA A 545 -103.53 -55.01 47.59
CA ALA A 545 -103.97 -56.34 47.19
C ALA A 545 -103.04 -57.43 47.75
N PRO A 546 -103.58 -58.61 48.15
CA PRO A 546 -102.78 -59.68 48.75
C PRO A 546 -101.82 -60.34 47.76
N PRO A 547 -100.65 -60.81 48.21
CA PRO A 547 -99.63 -61.42 47.35
C PRO A 547 -100.08 -62.79 46.80
N THR A 548 -99.98 -62.98 45.50
CA THR A 548 -100.07 -64.29 44.83
C THR A 548 -98.87 -65.18 45.17
N PRO A 549 -99.07 -66.46 45.50
CA PRO A 549 -97.99 -67.40 45.80
C PRO A 549 -97.14 -67.75 44.55
N PRO A 550 -95.88 -68.17 44.74
CA PRO A 550 -94.90 -68.37 43.67
C PRO A 550 -95.25 -69.56 42.77
N ARG A 551 -94.98 -69.42 41.46
CA ARG A 551 -94.85 -70.56 40.54
C ARG A 551 -93.44 -71.14 40.69
N VAL A 552 -93.41 -72.48 40.77
CA VAL A 552 -92.25 -73.39 40.91
C VAL A 552 -91.12 -73.07 39.94
#